data_AF-A0A2M7Q315-F1
#
_entry.id   AF-A0A2M7Q315-F1
#
_cell.length_a   1.000
_cell.length_b   1.000
_cell.length_c   1.000
_cell.angle_alpha   90.00
_cell.angle_beta   90.00
_cell.angle_gamma   90.00
#
_symmetry.space_group_name_H-M   'P 1'
#
loop_
_entity.id
_entity.type
_entity.pdbx_description
1 polymer ?
#
loop_
_entity_poly.entity_id
_entity_poly.type
_entity_poly.pdbx_seq_one_letter_code
_entity_poly.pdbx_strand_id
1 'polypeptide(L)'
;MAAKALGLDRDTYEDVLWTICRVRSAADLDSQGRFQGRFKMLAHFRSLGWNQKPKRKRTNDDPKDRKIWSLWYQLKDAGLIAEASARGLRSEVKALTDCDDLKFCTAAQKSHIIECLKKWLERARCI
;
A
#
# COMPACT_ATOMS: atom_id res chain seq x y z
N MET A 1 20.22 -5.39 0.92
CA MET A 1 19.90 -6.19 -0.28
C MET A 1 19.95 -7.66 0.11
N ALA A 2 19.14 -8.53 -0.51
CA ALA A 2 18.86 -9.92 -0.08
C ALA A 2 20.08 -10.74 0.40
N ALA A 3 21.21 -10.64 -0.28
CA ALA A 3 22.45 -11.34 0.07
C ALA A 3 22.96 -11.03 1.49
N LYS A 4 22.93 -9.76 1.90
CA LYS A 4 23.30 -9.34 3.26
C LYS A 4 22.34 -9.88 4.32
N ALA A 5 21.07 -10.10 3.96
CA ALA A 5 20.08 -10.69 4.86
C ALA A 5 20.23 -12.21 5.01
N LEU A 6 20.87 -12.87 4.03
CA LEU A 6 21.17 -14.31 4.04
C LEU A 6 22.60 -14.61 4.51
N GLY A 7 23.40 -13.59 4.84
CA GLY A 7 24.80 -13.77 5.26
C GLY A 7 25.71 -14.33 4.16
N LEU A 8 25.33 -14.19 2.89
CA LEU A 8 26.11 -14.71 1.77
C LEU A 8 27.40 -13.92 1.59
N ASP A 9 28.50 -14.63 1.43
CA ASP A 9 29.77 -14.04 1.02
C ASP A 9 29.67 -13.50 -0.42
N ARG A 10 30.54 -12.53 -0.75
CA ARG A 10 30.58 -11.91 -2.07
C ARG A 10 30.83 -12.94 -3.17
N ASP A 11 31.71 -13.90 -2.95
CA ASP A 11 32.04 -14.94 -3.94
C ASP A 11 30.83 -15.83 -4.23
N THR A 12 30.15 -16.30 -3.18
CA THR A 12 28.92 -17.08 -3.29
C THR A 12 27.79 -16.30 -3.97
N TYR A 13 27.71 -14.99 -3.71
CA TYR A 13 26.73 -14.12 -4.35
C TYR A 13 27.00 -13.93 -5.85
N GLU A 14 28.27 -13.78 -6.24
CA GLU A 14 28.68 -13.67 -7.64
C GLU A 14 28.48 -14.99 -8.40
N ASP A 15 28.67 -16.15 -7.76
CA ASP A 15 28.37 -17.45 -8.36
C ASP A 15 26.86 -17.65 -8.59
N VAL A 16 26.01 -17.29 -7.63
CA VAL A 16 24.55 -17.32 -7.79
C VAL A 16 24.08 -16.40 -8.93
N LEU A 17 24.68 -15.21 -9.05
CA LEU A 17 24.44 -14.27 -10.16
C LEU A 17 24.83 -14.89 -11.50
N TRP A 18 25.96 -15.58 -11.56
CA TRP A 18 26.44 -16.24 -12.77
C TRP A 18 25.58 -17.46 -13.14
N THR A 19 25.20 -18.27 -12.16
CA THR A 19 24.43 -19.50 -12.36
C THR A 19 23.01 -19.21 -12.85
N ILE A 20 22.32 -18.22 -12.25
CA ILE A 20 20.91 -17.93 -12.55
C ILE A 20 20.76 -16.89 -13.65
N CYS A 21 21.60 -15.85 -13.59
CA CYS A 21 21.44 -14.67 -14.43
C CYS A 21 22.59 -14.49 -15.42
N ARG A 22 23.61 -15.35 -15.44
CA ARG A 22 24.84 -15.25 -16.28
C ARG A 22 25.41 -13.83 -16.35
N VAL A 23 25.37 -13.11 -15.24
CA VAL A 23 25.98 -11.80 -15.08
C VAL A 23 26.93 -11.84 -13.90
N ARG A 24 27.95 -10.98 -13.93
CA ARG A 24 28.93 -10.87 -12.83
C ARG A 24 28.57 -9.78 -11.83
N SER A 25 27.64 -8.89 -12.18
CA SER A 25 27.16 -7.84 -11.29
C SER A 25 25.65 -7.73 -11.29
N ALA A 26 25.10 -7.39 -10.13
CA ALA A 26 23.67 -7.10 -9.98
C ALA A 26 23.25 -5.81 -10.70
N ALA A 27 24.20 -4.93 -11.03
CA ALA A 27 23.94 -3.74 -11.86
C ALA A 27 23.62 -4.13 -13.32
N ASP A 28 24.23 -5.22 -13.81
CA ASP A 28 24.04 -5.68 -15.19
C ASP A 28 22.72 -6.45 -15.42
N LEU A 29 21.94 -6.67 -14.36
CA LEU A 29 20.65 -7.36 -14.45
C LEU A 29 19.61 -6.58 -15.26
N ASP A 30 19.64 -5.24 -15.22
CA ASP A 30 18.68 -4.40 -15.96
C ASP A 30 19.23 -3.96 -17.33
N SER A 31 20.54 -3.78 -17.46
CA SER A 31 21.18 -3.22 -18.67
C SER A 31 21.21 -4.19 -19.85
N GLN A 32 21.32 -5.50 -19.59
CA GLN A 32 21.56 -6.49 -20.63
C GLN A 32 20.28 -7.06 -21.28
N GLY A 33 19.15 -6.34 -21.25
CA GLY A 33 17.85 -6.81 -21.78
C GLY A 33 17.22 -7.93 -20.96
N ARG A 34 17.77 -8.22 -19.78
CA ARG A 34 17.36 -9.30 -18.86
C ARG A 34 16.31 -8.80 -17.88
N PHE A 35 15.21 -8.26 -18.41
CA PHE A 35 14.10 -7.65 -17.64
C PHE A 35 13.56 -8.52 -16.49
N GLN A 36 13.85 -9.82 -16.49
CA GLN A 36 13.43 -10.79 -15.47
C GLN A 36 14.56 -11.28 -14.54
N GLY A 37 15.80 -10.84 -14.71
CA GLY A 37 16.95 -11.33 -13.91
C GLY A 37 16.78 -11.06 -12.42
N ARG A 38 16.31 -9.85 -12.08
CA ARG A 38 15.95 -9.51 -10.70
C ARG A 38 14.85 -10.41 -10.13
N PHE A 39 13.79 -10.67 -10.90
CA PHE A 39 12.71 -11.55 -10.45
C PHE A 39 13.19 -12.99 -10.21
N LYS A 40 14.05 -13.52 -11.07
CA LYS A 40 14.66 -14.86 -10.90
C LYS A 40 15.53 -14.94 -9.65
N MET A 41 16.35 -13.92 -9.38
CA MET A 41 17.12 -13.85 -8.13
C MET A 41 16.21 -13.77 -6.90
N LEU A 42 15.18 -12.92 -6.93
CA LEU A 42 14.25 -12.80 -5.82
C LEU A 42 13.50 -14.12 -5.56
N ALA A 43 13.15 -14.87 -6.61
CA ALA A 43 12.54 -16.18 -6.50
C ALA A 43 13.49 -17.21 -5.89
N HIS A 44 14.76 -17.23 -6.31
CA HIS A 44 15.78 -18.10 -5.74
C HIS A 44 16.06 -17.78 -4.26
N PHE A 45 16.17 -16.50 -3.92
CA PHE A 45 16.32 -16.10 -2.52
C PHE A 45 15.09 -16.48 -1.69
N ARG A 46 13.87 -16.36 -2.23
CA ARG A 46 12.66 -16.89 -1.56
C ARG A 46 12.73 -18.40 -1.33
N SER A 47 13.23 -19.19 -2.29
CA SER A 47 13.43 -20.63 -2.09
C SER A 47 14.49 -20.95 -1.03
N LEU A 48 15.47 -20.07 -0.82
CA LEU A 48 16.46 -20.15 0.25
C LEU A 48 15.94 -19.62 1.61
N GLY A 49 14.63 -19.34 1.72
CA GLY A 49 14.02 -18.89 2.97
C GLY A 49 14.03 -17.37 3.18
N TRP A 50 14.46 -16.59 2.19
CA TRP A 50 14.40 -15.13 2.29
C TRP A 50 12.96 -14.64 2.10
N ASN A 51 12.33 -14.30 3.22
CA ASN A 51 11.00 -13.73 3.24
C ASN A 51 11.10 -12.21 3.39
N GLN A 52 10.85 -11.46 2.31
CA GLN A 52 10.67 -10.02 2.43
C GLN A 52 9.42 -9.76 3.26
N LYS A 53 9.58 -9.35 4.51
CA LYS A 53 8.44 -8.85 5.29
C LYS A 53 7.79 -7.74 4.45
N PRO A 54 6.50 -7.83 4.11
CA PRO A 54 5.84 -6.76 3.39
C PRO A 54 6.07 -5.49 4.21
N LYS A 55 6.58 -4.44 3.56
CA LYS A 55 6.68 -3.13 4.20
C LYS A 55 5.28 -2.83 4.70
N ARG A 56 5.08 -2.80 6.02
CA ARG A 56 3.82 -2.33 6.61
C ARG A 56 3.58 -0.97 5.96
N LYS A 57 2.54 -0.88 5.11
CA LYS A 57 2.11 0.42 4.60
C LYS A 57 1.92 1.25 5.85
N ARG A 58 2.63 2.38 5.97
CA ARG A 58 2.38 3.34 7.03
C ARG A 58 0.92 3.74 6.84
N THR A 59 0.02 3.11 7.59
CA THR A 59 -1.33 3.62 7.76
C THR A 59 -1.12 4.99 8.35
N ASN A 60 -1.58 6.02 7.64
CA ASN A 60 -1.54 7.39 8.12
C ASN A 60 -2.24 7.38 9.48
N ASP A 61 -1.47 7.45 10.57
CA ASP A 61 -1.98 7.30 11.94
C ASP A 61 -2.63 8.60 12.42
N ASP A 62 -3.29 9.30 11.50
CA ASP A 62 -4.06 10.48 11.80
C ASP A 62 -5.36 10.02 12.50
N PRO A 63 -5.62 10.44 13.74
CA PRO A 63 -6.87 10.14 14.43
C PRO A 63 -8.11 10.52 13.61
N LYS A 64 -8.03 11.57 12.78
CA LYS A 64 -9.13 11.99 11.91
C LYS A 64 -9.38 11.00 10.79
N ASP A 65 -8.33 10.45 10.18
CA ASP A 65 -8.47 9.44 9.12
C ASP A 65 -9.17 8.20 9.68
N ARG A 66 -8.76 7.74 10.88
CA ARG A 66 -9.43 6.62 11.57
C ARG A 66 -10.91 6.89 11.82
N LYS A 67 -11.25 8.12 12.23
CA LYS A 67 -12.64 8.52 12.47
C LYS A 67 -13.47 8.56 11.19
N ILE A 68 -12.91 9.08 10.10
CA ILE A 68 -13.55 9.08 8.78
C ILE A 68 -13.84 7.64 8.34
N TRP A 69 -12.86 6.75 8.44
CA TRP A 69 -13.04 5.33 8.12
C TRP A 69 -14.12 4.67 9.00
N SER A 70 -14.13 4.96 10.31
CA SER A 70 -15.16 4.43 11.21
C SER A 70 -16.58 4.87 10.83
N LEU A 71 -16.77 6.15 10.49
CA LEU A 71 -18.07 6.66 10.03
C LEU A 71 -18.47 6.07 8.68
N TRP A 72 -17.51 5.87 7.77
CA TRP A 72 -17.75 5.22 6.49
C TRP A 72 -18.24 3.77 6.65
N TYR A 73 -17.68 3.01 7.57
CA TYR A 73 -18.18 1.66 7.88
C TYR A 73 -19.57 1.69 8.53
N GLN A 74 -19.86 2.67 9.39
CA GLN A 74 -21.20 2.84 9.96
C GLN A 74 -22.26 3.12 8.90
N LEU A 75 -21.92 3.89 7.85
CA LEU A 75 -22.82 4.11 6.71
C LEU A 75 -23.13 2.80 5.97
N LYS A 76 -22.15 1.91 5.84
CA LYS A 76 -22.36 0.58 5.25
C LYS A 76 -23.23 -0.29 6.14
N ASP A 77 -22.96 -0.29 7.45
CA ASP A 77 -23.73 -1.05 8.43
C ASP A 77 -25.20 -0.62 8.44
N ALA A 78 -25.44 0.69 8.30
CA ALA A 78 -26.77 1.28 8.11
C ALA A 78 -27.39 1.00 6.72
N GLY A 79 -26.71 0.29 5.82
CA GLY A 79 -27.20 -0.04 4.49
C GLY A 79 -27.26 1.12 3.49
N LEU A 80 -26.66 2.27 3.79
CA LEU A 80 -26.69 3.46 2.94
C LEU A 80 -25.73 3.39 1.76
N ILE A 81 -24.67 2.61 1.91
CA ILE A 81 -23.68 2.35 0.86
C ILE A 81 -23.55 0.84 0.64
N ALA A 82 -23.48 0.43 -0.61
CA ALA A 82 -23.35 -0.98 -0.96
C ALA A 82 -21.99 -1.57 -0.52
N GLU A 83 -20.91 -0.76 -0.60
CA GLU A 83 -19.57 -1.22 -0.25
C GLU A 83 -18.74 -0.11 0.41
N ALA A 84 -18.24 -0.37 1.63
CA ALA A 84 -17.28 0.49 2.33
C ALA A 84 -15.85 0.28 1.79
N SER A 85 -15.64 0.52 0.50
CA SER A 85 -14.33 0.39 -0.14
C SER A 85 -13.53 1.69 -0.08
N ALA A 86 -12.20 1.58 -0.17
CA ALA A 86 -11.31 2.73 -0.29
C ALA A 86 -11.58 3.58 -1.54
N ARG A 87 -12.10 2.94 -2.61
CA ARG A 87 -12.47 3.62 -3.84
C ARG A 87 -13.70 4.50 -3.64
N GLY A 88 -14.73 3.96 -2.97
CA GLY A 88 -15.93 4.74 -2.62
C GLY A 88 -15.59 5.94 -1.76
N LEU A 89 -14.78 5.73 -0.71
CA LEU A 89 -14.34 6.83 0.16
C LEU A 89 -13.59 7.92 -0.59
N ARG A 90 -12.67 7.57 -1.50
CA ARG A 90 -11.94 8.57 -2.32
C ARG A 90 -12.86 9.37 -3.24
N SER A 91 -13.85 8.72 -3.84
CA SER A 91 -14.84 9.41 -4.68
C SER A 91 -15.62 10.45 -3.86
N GLU A 92 -16.03 10.09 -2.64
CA GLU A 92 -16.75 10.98 -1.74
C GLU A 92 -15.87 12.14 -1.25
N VAL A 93 -14.62 11.85 -0.87
CA VAL A 93 -13.63 12.86 -0.47
C VAL A 93 -13.37 13.85 -1.61
N LYS A 94 -13.27 13.36 -2.85
CA LYS A 94 -13.12 14.20 -4.03
C LYS A 94 -14.34 15.09 -4.25
N ALA A 95 -15.55 14.56 -4.09
CA ALA A 95 -16.78 15.34 -4.20
C ALA A 95 -16.90 16.45 -3.13
N LEU A 96 -16.42 16.19 -1.91
CA LEU A 96 -16.54 17.12 -0.79
C LEU A 96 -15.42 18.18 -0.70
N THR A 97 -14.19 17.82 -1.05
CA THR A 97 -13.01 18.67 -0.79
C THR A 97 -12.06 18.82 -1.97
N ASP A 98 -12.46 18.35 -3.17
CA ASP A 98 -11.66 18.34 -4.41
C ASP A 98 -10.31 17.61 -4.31
N CYS A 99 -10.11 16.81 -3.26
CA CYS A 99 -8.87 16.09 -2.98
C CYS A 99 -8.99 14.63 -3.41
N ASP A 100 -7.97 14.07 -4.07
CA ASP A 100 -8.02 12.66 -4.51
C ASP A 100 -7.87 11.63 -3.38
N ASP A 101 -7.29 12.01 -2.23
CA ASP A 101 -7.04 11.10 -1.12
C ASP A 101 -6.90 11.86 0.22
N LEU A 102 -7.24 11.20 1.34
CA LEU A 102 -7.19 11.76 2.70
C LEU A 102 -5.80 12.27 3.09
N LYS A 103 -4.75 11.70 2.51
CA LYS A 103 -3.36 12.15 2.70
C LYS A 103 -3.08 13.54 2.14
N PHE A 104 -3.89 14.03 1.20
CA PHE A 104 -3.78 15.37 0.62
C PHE A 104 -4.71 16.38 1.28
N CYS A 105 -5.69 15.90 2.06
CA CYS A 105 -6.62 16.77 2.76
C CYS A 105 -5.94 17.47 3.95
N THR A 106 -6.21 18.76 4.08
CA THR A 106 -5.87 19.56 5.26
C THR A 106 -6.71 19.15 6.47
N ALA A 107 -6.26 19.51 7.67
CA ALA A 107 -6.97 19.20 8.90
C ALA A 107 -8.41 19.78 8.94
N ALA A 108 -8.65 20.93 8.30
CA ALA A 108 -9.97 21.56 8.19
C ALA A 108 -10.90 20.77 7.24
N GLN A 109 -10.38 20.37 6.07
CA GLN A 109 -11.09 19.50 5.13
C GLN A 109 -11.49 18.16 5.76
N LYS A 110 -10.58 17.54 6.52
CA LYS A 110 -10.89 16.30 7.26
C LYS A 110 -12.01 16.50 8.28
N SER A 111 -12.02 17.62 9.01
CA SER A 111 -13.12 17.94 9.92
C SER A 111 -14.45 18.14 9.17
N HIS A 112 -14.42 18.81 8.01
CA HIS A 112 -15.61 18.99 7.18
C HIS A 112 -16.19 17.64 6.71
N ILE A 113 -15.34 16.73 6.23
CA ILE A 113 -15.75 15.37 5.82
C ILE A 113 -16.41 14.64 6.98
N ILE A 114 -15.83 14.69 8.19
CA ILE A 114 -16.41 14.05 9.38
C ILE A 114 -17.83 14.56 9.67
N GLU A 115 -18.05 15.87 9.59
CA GLU A 115 -19.37 16.46 9.85
C GLU A 115 -20.38 16.12 8.74
N CYS A 116 -19.96 16.06 7.48
CA CYS A 116 -20.81 15.60 6.39
C CYS A 116 -21.26 14.14 6.56
N LEU A 117 -20.32 13.24 6.90
CA LEU A 117 -20.62 11.83 7.14
C LEU A 117 -21.57 11.62 8.32
N LYS A 118 -21.41 12.39 9.42
CA LYS A 118 -22.34 12.37 10.55
C LYS A 118 -23.75 12.80 10.15
N LYS A 119 -23.88 13.93 9.45
CA LYS A 119 -25.20 14.41 8.98
C LYS A 119 -25.89 13.42 8.07
N TRP A 120 -25.12 12.68 7.26
CA TRP A 120 -25.68 11.62 6.43
C TRP A 120 -26.23 10.46 7.28
N LEU A 121 -25.46 10.00 8.28
CA LEU A 121 -25.96 8.99 9.24
C LEU A 121 -27.20 9.47 10.00
N GLU A 122 -27.24 10.72 10.44
CA GLU A 122 -28.40 11.29 11.15
C GLU A 122 -29.64 11.30 10.26
N ARG A 123 -29.52 11.74 9.00
CA ARG A 123 -30.63 11.72 8.05
C ARG A 123 -31.18 10.30 7.84
N ALA A 124 -30.30 9.32 7.75
CA ALA A 124 -30.70 7.93 7.58
C ALA A 124 -31.41 7.34 8.80
N ARG A 125 -31.07 7.80 10.00
CA ARG A 125 -31.74 7.38 11.25
C ARG A 125 -33.13 7.99 11.43
N CYS A 126 -33.45 9.07 10.70
CA CYS A 126 -34.76 9.72 10.75
C CYS A 126 -35.75 9.20 9.70
N ILE A 127 -35.38 8.21 8.89
CA ILE A 127 -36.22 7.54 7.89
C ILE A 127 -36.59 6.17 8.45
#